data_AF-A0A371K5C0-F1
#
_entry.id   AF-A0A371K5C0-F1
#
_cell.length_a   1.000
_cell.length_b   1.000
_cell.length_c   1.000
_cell.angle_alpha   90.00
_cell.angle_beta   90.00
_cell.angle_gamma   90.00
#
_symmetry.space_group_name_H-M   'P 1'
#
loop_
_entity.id
_entity.type
_entity.pdbx_description
1 polymer ?
#
loop_
_entity_poly.entity_id
_entity_poly.type
_entity_poly.pdbx_seq_one_letter_code
_entity_poly.pdbx_strand_id
1 'polypeptide(L)'
;MDSSLNALLLPAIMLVSGLPVLVAAVLVGRGHLHLINGLDASRLRDPAAAAARFARLLALVAIAIFASAPGFYWAHGDESRTLVVAALLLVAVNGLAVILLMAAAKIKREYRDPRADDRTGRR
;
A
#
# COMPACT_ATOMS: atom_id res chain seq x y z
N MET A 1 30.88 13.96 -13.73
CA MET A 1 29.59 13.94 -13.01
C MET A 1 29.88 13.50 -11.60
N ASP A 2 29.65 14.41 -10.64
CA ASP A 2 30.13 14.26 -9.27
C ASP A 2 29.42 13.11 -8.56
N SER A 3 30.18 12.22 -7.92
CA SER A 3 29.65 11.06 -7.17
C SER A 3 28.65 11.46 -6.10
N SER A 4 28.77 12.68 -5.56
CA SER A 4 27.85 13.30 -4.61
C SER A 4 26.46 13.57 -5.20
N LEU A 5 26.37 13.97 -6.47
CA LEU A 5 25.11 14.21 -7.17
C LEU A 5 24.34 12.90 -7.36
N ASN A 6 25.05 11.83 -7.73
CA ASN A 6 24.47 10.50 -7.87
C ASN A 6 24.00 9.92 -6.52
N ALA A 7 24.72 10.21 -5.43
CA ALA A 7 24.35 9.76 -4.08
C ALA A 7 23.04 10.39 -3.56
N LEU A 8 22.69 11.59 -4.04
CA LEU A 8 21.44 12.28 -3.69
C LEU A 8 20.29 11.99 -4.64
N LEU A 9 20.60 11.58 -5.87
CA LEU A 9 19.61 11.32 -6.90
C LEU A 9 18.68 10.16 -6.54
N LEU A 10 19.22 9.02 -6.06
CA LEU A 10 18.41 7.87 -5.65
C LEU A 10 17.48 8.20 -4.45
N PRO A 11 17.95 8.80 -3.34
CA PRO A 11 17.08 9.28 -2.28
C PRO A 11 15.98 10.24 -2.77
N ALA A 12 16.33 11.20 -3.62
CA ALA A 12 15.37 12.16 -4.16
C ALA A 12 14.27 11.47 -4.99
N ILE A 13 14.63 10.52 -5.85
CA ILE A 13 13.66 9.72 -6.60
C ILE A 13 12.71 8.98 -5.66
N MET A 14 13.22 8.36 -4.59
CA MET A 14 12.38 7.63 -3.64
C MET A 14 11.41 8.55 -2.91
N LEU A 15 11.86 9.73 -2.49
CA LEU A 15 10.98 10.74 -1.87
C LEU A 15 9.88 11.20 -2.83
N VAL A 16 10.22 11.50 -4.08
CA VAL A 16 9.20 11.92 -5.06
C VAL A 16 8.23 10.76 -5.38
N SER A 17 8.74 9.54 -5.50
CA SER A 17 7.96 8.35 -5.84
C SER A 17 7.00 7.91 -4.73
N GLY A 18 7.30 8.23 -3.46
CA GLY A 18 6.39 7.95 -2.34
C GLY A 18 5.17 8.87 -2.27
N LEU A 19 5.23 10.06 -2.89
CA LEU A 19 4.16 11.07 -2.80
C LEU A 19 2.83 10.59 -3.37
N PRO A 20 2.74 10.01 -4.58
CA PRO A 20 1.48 9.51 -5.11
C PRO A 20 0.83 8.46 -4.21
N VAL A 21 1.62 7.59 -3.59
CA VAL A 21 1.13 6.55 -2.67
C VAL A 21 0.57 7.18 -1.39
N LEU A 22 1.26 8.18 -0.84
CA LEU A 22 0.78 8.92 0.33
C LEU A 22 -0.52 9.67 0.03
N VAL A 23 -0.61 10.33 -1.13
CA VAL A 23 -1.83 11.00 -1.59
C VAL A 23 -2.98 10.00 -1.70
N ALA A 24 -2.74 8.83 -2.31
CA ALA A 24 -3.73 7.76 -2.38
C ALA A 24 -4.18 7.30 -0.98
N ALA A 25 -3.25 7.15 -0.03
CA ALA A 25 -3.58 6.80 1.35
C ALA A 25 -4.52 7.82 2.01
N VAL A 26 -4.24 9.11 1.85
CA VAL A 26 -5.07 10.21 2.38
C VAL A 26 -6.46 10.22 1.73
N LEU A 27 -6.53 10.09 0.40
CA LEU A 27 -7.80 10.09 -0.33
C LEU A 27 -8.68 8.90 0.08
N VAL A 28 -8.09 7.70 0.16
CA VAL A 28 -8.79 6.50 0.63
C VAL A 28 -9.24 6.67 2.09
N GLY A 29 -8.40 7.23 2.96
CA GLY A 29 -8.76 7.51 4.35
C GLY A 29 -9.89 8.52 4.51
N ARG A 30 -10.07 9.41 3.53
CA ARG A 30 -11.19 10.35 3.42
C ARG A 30 -12.46 9.73 2.80
N GLY A 31 -12.48 8.43 2.54
CA GLY A 31 -13.65 7.72 2.03
C GLY A 31 -13.74 7.61 0.51
N HIS A 32 -12.69 7.97 -0.24
CA HIS A 32 -12.65 7.83 -1.70
C HIS A 32 -12.31 6.38 -2.12
N LEU A 33 -13.04 5.40 -1.59
CA LEU A 33 -12.84 3.97 -1.85
C LEU A 33 -13.02 3.57 -3.32
N HIS A 34 -13.74 4.37 -4.11
CA HIS A 34 -13.90 4.16 -5.55
C HIS A 34 -12.57 4.16 -6.32
N LEU A 35 -11.52 4.78 -5.75
CA LEU A 35 -10.17 4.77 -6.30
C LEU A 35 -9.52 3.37 -6.23
N ILE A 36 -9.97 2.52 -5.30
CA ILE A 36 -9.51 1.14 -5.18
C ILE A 36 -10.42 0.25 -6.05
N ASN A 37 -10.12 0.23 -7.35
CA ASN A 37 -10.58 -0.74 -8.35
C ASN A 37 -12.04 -1.21 -8.19
N GLY A 38 -12.98 -0.26 -8.26
CA GLY A 38 -14.41 -0.57 -8.32
C GLY A 38 -15.03 -1.10 -7.03
N LEU A 39 -14.38 -0.90 -5.87
CA LEU A 39 -15.02 -1.11 -4.57
C LEU A 39 -16.18 -0.13 -4.39
N ASP A 40 -17.39 -0.63 -4.65
CA ASP A 40 -18.63 0.09 -4.43
C ASP A 40 -18.92 0.16 -2.92
N ALA A 41 -18.72 1.34 -2.34
CA ALA A 41 -18.92 1.59 -0.91
C ALA A 41 -20.35 1.31 -0.45
N SER A 42 -21.34 1.42 -1.35
CA SER A 42 -22.75 1.16 -1.07
C SER A 42 -23.06 -0.32 -0.77
N ARG A 43 -22.16 -1.23 -1.17
CA ARG A 43 -22.33 -2.67 -0.98
C ARG A 43 -21.63 -3.18 0.28
N LEU A 44 -20.74 -2.38 0.89
CA LEU A 44 -19.97 -2.78 2.07
C LEU A 44 -20.85 -2.74 3.30
N ARG A 45 -20.76 -3.80 4.13
CA ARG A 45 -21.37 -3.79 5.46
C ARG A 45 -20.79 -2.69 6.34
N ASP A 46 -19.49 -2.41 6.21
CA ASP A 46 -18.79 -1.31 6.89
C ASP A 46 -17.72 -0.68 5.98
N PRO A 47 -18.08 0.34 5.18
CA PRO A 47 -17.14 1.00 4.26
C PRO A 47 -16.06 1.79 5.00
N ALA A 48 -16.37 2.36 6.16
CA ALA A 48 -15.42 3.19 6.90
C ALA A 48 -14.27 2.35 7.47
N ALA A 49 -14.57 1.18 8.03
CA ALA A 49 -13.53 0.27 8.52
C ALA A 49 -12.61 -0.25 7.39
N ALA A 50 -13.19 -0.55 6.22
CA ALA A 50 -12.42 -0.95 5.04
C ALA A 50 -11.51 0.18 4.53
N ALA A 51 -12.04 1.39 4.37
CA ALA A 51 -11.28 2.59 4.00
C ALA A 51 -10.11 2.83 4.95
N ALA A 52 -10.35 2.82 6.26
CA ALA A 52 -9.31 3.02 7.26
C ALA A 52 -8.20 1.96 7.17
N ARG A 53 -8.55 0.69 6.92
CA ARG A 53 -7.58 -0.39 6.77
C ARG A 53 -6.73 -0.22 5.51
N PHE A 54 -7.36 0.07 4.36
CA PHE A 54 -6.63 0.29 3.11
C PHE A 54 -5.76 1.53 3.18
N ALA A 55 -6.27 2.63 3.76
CA ALA A 55 -5.51 3.85 3.98
C ALA A 55 -4.25 3.60 4.83
N ARG A 56 -4.37 2.82 5.91
CA ARG A 56 -3.23 2.42 6.74
C ARG A 56 -2.20 1.60 5.97
N LEU A 57 -2.64 0.62 5.17
CA LEU A 57 -1.73 -0.19 4.35
C LEU A 57 -1.00 0.66 3.31
N LEU A 58 -1.70 1.55 2.62
CA LEU A 58 -1.08 2.49 1.67
C LEU A 58 -0.12 3.46 2.37
N ALA A 59 -0.46 3.95 3.56
CA ALA A 59 0.42 4.78 4.36
C ALA A 59 1.69 4.02 4.77
N LEU A 60 1.58 2.75 5.15
CA LEU A 60 2.75 1.92 5.45
C LEU A 60 3.63 1.70 4.21
N VAL A 61 3.06 1.56 3.01
CA VAL A 61 3.83 1.49 1.76
C VAL A 61 4.57 2.80 1.52
N ALA A 62 3.90 3.95 1.66
CA ALA A 62 4.54 5.25 1.52
C ALA A 62 5.67 5.44 2.55
N ILE A 63 5.45 5.06 3.81
CA ILE A 63 6.47 5.09 4.86
C ILE A 63 7.67 4.19 4.50
N ALA A 64 7.44 2.98 3.99
CA ALA A 64 8.52 2.09 3.56
C ALA A 64 9.35 2.71 2.43
N ILE A 65 8.69 3.33 1.44
CA ILE A 65 9.35 4.06 0.35
C ILE A 65 10.17 5.23 0.91
N PHE A 66 9.60 6.06 1.78
CA PHE A 66 10.34 7.19 2.38
C PHE A 66 11.49 6.73 3.26
N ALA A 67 11.33 5.64 4.02
CA ALA A 67 12.39 5.04 4.83
C ALA A 67 13.54 4.47 3.98
N SER A 68 13.31 4.15 2.71
CA SER A 68 14.38 3.74 1.80
C SER A 68 15.33 4.90 1.44
N ALA A 69 14.86 6.15 1.42
CA ALA A 69 15.69 7.31 1.09
C ALA A 69 16.92 7.48 2.00
N PRO A 70 16.80 7.48 3.35
CA PRO A 70 17.98 7.48 4.22
C PRO A 70 18.82 6.20 4.09
N GLY A 71 18.21 5.06 3.74
CA GLY A 71 18.94 3.82 3.44
C GLY A 71 19.84 3.95 2.20
N PHE A 72 19.31 4.49 1.10
CA PHE A 72 20.09 4.75 -0.11
C PHE A 72 21.10 5.87 0.09
N TYR A 73 20.78 6.87 0.90
CA TYR A 73 21.75 7.90 1.29
C TYR A 73 22.91 7.26 2.06
N TRP A 74 22.63 6.41 3.05
CA TRP A 74 23.65 5.67 3.80
C TRP A 74 24.50 4.75 2.93
N ALA A 75 23.91 4.17 1.87
CA ALA A 75 24.64 3.34 0.93
C ALA A 75 25.74 4.10 0.17
N HIS A 76 25.62 5.43 -0.02
CA HIS A 76 26.63 6.28 -0.68
C HIS A 76 27.14 5.72 -2.03
N GLY A 77 26.28 5.03 -2.78
CA GLY A 77 26.65 4.41 -4.07
C GLY A 77 27.41 3.08 -3.96
N ASP A 78 27.62 2.55 -2.76
CA ASP A 78 28.11 1.17 -2.55
C ASP A 78 27.06 0.18 -3.07
N GLU A 79 27.47 -0.67 -4.02
CA GLU A 79 26.57 -1.61 -4.70
C GLU A 79 25.97 -2.63 -3.74
N SER A 80 26.76 -3.17 -2.80
CA SER A 80 26.29 -4.17 -1.83
C SER A 80 25.27 -3.57 -0.87
N ARG A 81 25.54 -2.38 -0.34
CA ARG A 81 24.59 -1.67 0.55
C ARG A 81 23.32 -1.27 -0.19
N THR A 82 23.46 -0.82 -1.43
CA THR A 82 22.32 -0.46 -2.30
C THR A 82 21.44 -1.69 -2.56
N LEU A 83 22.03 -2.84 -2.84
CA LEU A 83 21.30 -4.11 -3.01
C LEU A 83 20.55 -4.52 -1.74
N VAL A 84 21.15 -4.36 -0.56
CA VAL A 84 20.48 -4.66 0.72
C VAL A 84 19.27 -3.75 0.93
N VAL A 85 19.42 -2.44 0.72
CA VAL A 85 18.30 -1.48 0.86
C VAL A 85 17.20 -1.78 -0.16
N ALA A 86 17.57 -2.06 -1.41
CA ALA A 86 16.63 -2.42 -2.46
C ALA A 86 15.88 -3.72 -2.14
N ALA A 87 16.57 -4.75 -1.64
CA ALA A 87 15.96 -6.02 -1.24
C ALA A 87 14.99 -5.84 -0.07
N LEU A 88 15.36 -5.06 0.95
CA LEU A 88 14.48 -4.75 2.08
C LEU A 88 13.23 -3.99 1.63
N LEU A 89 13.40 -2.97 0.78
CA LEU A 89 12.28 -2.22 0.21
C LEU A 89 11.37 -3.12 -0.61
N LEU A 90 11.96 -4.00 -1.45
CA LEU A 90 11.22 -4.96 -2.25
C LEU A 90 10.36 -5.87 -1.37
N VAL A 91 10.95 -6.47 -0.33
CA VAL A 91 10.21 -7.34 0.59
C VAL A 91 9.10 -6.58 1.32
N ALA A 92 9.37 -5.36 1.79
CA ALA A 92 8.38 -4.54 2.49
C ALA A 92 7.19 -4.18 1.60
N VAL A 93 7.45 -3.65 0.40
CA VAL A 93 6.39 -3.22 -0.52
C VAL A 93 5.58 -4.42 -1.02
N ASN A 94 6.24 -5.52 -1.40
CA ASN A 94 5.54 -6.72 -1.87
C ASN A 94 4.74 -7.40 -0.75
N GLY A 95 5.31 -7.50 0.46
CA GLY A 95 4.60 -8.02 1.62
C GLY A 95 3.33 -7.22 1.93
N LEU A 96 3.42 -5.89 1.90
CA LEU A 96 2.27 -5.01 2.08
C LEU A 96 1.25 -5.14 0.94
N ALA A 97 1.70 -5.27 -0.31
CA ALA A 97 0.83 -5.49 -1.46
C ALA A 97 0.03 -6.80 -1.34
N VAL A 98 0.69 -7.88 -0.90
CA VAL A 98 0.02 -9.16 -0.64
C VAL A 98 -1.02 -9.01 0.48
N ILE A 99 -0.69 -8.33 1.59
CA ILE A 99 -1.64 -8.08 2.68
C ILE A 99 -2.84 -7.28 2.18
N LEU A 100 -2.62 -6.29 1.31
CA LEU A 100 -3.67 -5.48 0.70
C LEU A 100 -4.59 -6.33 -0.19
N LEU A 101 -4.01 -7.21 -1.03
CA LEU A 101 -4.76 -8.15 -1.86
C LEU A 101 -5.57 -9.14 -1.02
N MET A 102 -4.99 -9.68 0.06
CA MET A 102 -5.71 -10.57 0.98
C MET A 102 -6.87 -9.85 1.68
N ALA A 103 -6.66 -8.60 2.12
CA ALA A 103 -7.72 -7.79 2.72
C ALA A 103 -8.86 -7.55 1.72
N ALA A 104 -8.55 -7.18 0.48
CA ALA A 104 -9.55 -7.00 -0.58
C ALA A 104 -10.28 -8.32 -0.92
N ALA A 105 -9.55 -9.43 -1.02
CA ALA A 105 -10.14 -10.75 -1.31
C ALA A 105 -11.07 -11.23 -0.18
N LYS A 106 -10.70 -11.00 1.09
CA LYS A 106 -11.53 -11.35 2.25
C LYS A 106 -12.85 -10.58 2.21
N ILE A 107 -12.78 -9.26 2.01
CA ILE A 107 -13.98 -8.42 1.89
C ILE A 107 -14.84 -8.93 0.73
N LYS A 108 -14.26 -9.16 -0.47
CA LYS A 108 -14.95 -9.70 -1.65
C LYS A 108 -15.71 -11.01 -1.38
N ARG A 109 -15.14 -11.93 -0.59
CA ARG A 109 -15.80 -13.19 -0.20
C ARG A 109 -17.01 -12.95 0.69
N GLU A 110 -16.89 -12.04 1.65
CA GLU A 110 -17.97 -11.68 2.58
C GLU A 110 -19.19 -11.07 1.85
N TYR A 111 -18.98 -10.35 0.74
CA TYR A 111 -20.09 -9.91 -0.13
C TYR A 111 -20.83 -11.04 -0.86
N ARG A 112 -20.19 -12.19 -1.10
CA ARG A 112 -20.80 -13.28 -1.89
C ARG A 112 -21.76 -14.14 -1.04
N ASP A 113 -21.56 -14.16 0.27
CA ASP A 113 -22.29 -15.00 1.22
C ASP A 113 -23.60 -14.48 1.89
N PRO A 114 -24.21 -13.31 1.56
CA PRO A 114 -25.44 -12.88 2.22
C PRO A 114 -26.73 -13.64 1.88
N ARG A 115 -26.71 -14.60 0.94
CA ARG A 115 -27.94 -15.24 0.40
C ARG A 115 -28.07 -16.74 0.69
N ALA A 116 -27.15 -17.33 1.44
CA ALA A 116 -27.24 -18.75 1.81
C ALA A 116 -28.22 -18.99 2.98
N ASP A 117 -28.44 -18.00 3.85
CA ASP A 117 -29.28 -18.15 5.06
C ASP A 117 -30.80 -17.93 4.84
N ASP A 118 -31.23 -17.23 3.79
CA ASP A 118 -32.67 -16.99 3.54
C ASP A 118 -33.42 -18.22 2.98
N ARG A 119 -32.72 -19.33 2.69
CA ARG A 119 -33.32 -20.53 2.09
C ARG A 119 -33.57 -21.68 3.08
N THR A 120 -33.13 -21.56 4.34
CA THR A 120 -33.26 -22.60 5.36
C THR A 120 -34.39 -22.36 6.37
N GLY A 121 -35.11 -21.24 6.29
CA GLY A 121 -36.18 -20.87 7.24
C GLY A 121 -37.63 -21.09 6.79
N ARG A 122 -37.88 -21.88 5.73
CA ARG A 122 -39.24 -22.29 5.35
C ARG A 122 -39.30 -23.80 5.15
N ARG A 123 -39.72 -24.50 6.21
CA ARG A 123 -40.62 -25.65 6.18
C ARG A 123 -41.04 -26.00 7.60
#